data_AF-A0A941GC91-F1
#
_entry.id   AF-A0A941GC91-F1
#
_cell.length_a   1.000
_cell.length_b   1.000
_cell.length_c   1.000
_cell.angle_alpha   90.00
_cell.angle_beta   90.00
_cell.angle_gamma   90.00
#
_symmetry.space_group_name_H-M   'P 1'
#
loop_
_entity.id
_entity.type
_entity.pdbx_description
1 polymer ?
#
loop_
_entity_poly.entity_id
_entity_poly.type
_entity_poly.pdbx_seq_one_letter_code
_entity_poly.pdbx_strand_id
1 'polypeptide(L)'
;MDTKKLDLNLLVTLEALLVEQNVTRAAERLHLSQPAVSAQLSRLRDLFDDPLLIPVQRGMTPTAKALELLDPLRLALDQVRATLGEHRHFDPAKASLTIAIACTDYLQEVLVQPLV
;
A
#
# COMPACT_ATOMS: atom_id res chain seq x y z
N MET A 1 22.34 2.36 10.55
CA MET A 1 21.67 2.66 9.27
C MET A 1 21.33 4.14 9.27
N ASP A 2 21.89 4.94 8.35
CA ASP A 2 21.58 6.37 8.25
C ASP A 2 20.16 6.55 7.68
N THR A 3 19.18 6.80 8.53
CA THR A 3 17.78 7.07 8.15
C THR A 3 17.64 8.31 7.26
N LYS A 4 18.67 9.17 7.15
CA LYS A 4 18.70 10.35 6.28
C LYS A 4 18.67 10.05 4.77
N LYS A 5 18.93 8.80 4.34
CA LYS A 5 18.88 8.41 2.92
C LYS A 5 17.58 7.70 2.51
N LEU A 6 16.67 7.47 3.45
CA LEU A 6 15.44 6.74 3.18
C LEU A 6 14.36 7.69 2.65
N ASP A 7 14.12 7.64 1.34
CA ASP A 7 13.05 8.36 0.67
C ASP A 7 11.71 7.63 0.90
N LEU A 8 10.70 8.34 1.39
CA LEU A 8 9.34 7.82 1.57
C LEU A 8 8.78 7.23 0.27
N ASN A 9 9.14 7.80 -0.88
CA ASN A 9 8.72 7.26 -2.18
C ASN A 9 9.25 5.83 -2.40
N LEU A 10 10.44 5.50 -1.91
CA LEU A 10 10.98 4.14 -2.02
C LEU A 10 10.16 3.16 -1.18
N LEU A 11 9.68 3.57 -0.01
CA LEU A 11 8.82 2.74 0.85
C LEU A 11 7.45 2.51 0.23
N VAL A 12 6.85 3.54 -0.39
CA VAL A 12 5.61 3.42 -1.15
C VAL A 12 5.79 2.49 -2.36
N THR A 13 6.92 2.60 -3.07
CA THR A 13 7.24 1.69 -4.18
C THR A 13 7.43 0.27 -3.70
N LEU A 14 8.09 0.05 -2.55
CA LEU A 14 8.24 -1.27 -1.95
C LEU A 14 6.88 -1.88 -1.64
N GLU A 15 5.96 -1.15 -1.00
CA GLU A 15 4.60 -1.63 -0.71
C GLU A 15 3.88 -2.07 -1.99
N ALA A 16 3.91 -1.23 -3.04
CA ALA A 16 3.26 -1.55 -4.31
C ALA A 16 3.88 -2.78 -4.99
N LEU A 17 5.21 -2.92 -4.97
CA LEU A 17 5.93 -4.05 -5.54
C LEU A 17 5.58 -5.37 -4.84
N LEU A 18 5.48 -5.37 -3.51
CA LEU A 18 5.14 -6.56 -2.74
C LEU A 18 3.67 -6.97 -2.90
N VAL A 19 2.77 -6.01 -3.12
CA VAL A 19 1.35 -6.29 -3.38
C VAL A 19 1.12 -6.79 -4.80
N GLU A 20 1.66 -6.10 -5.81
CA GLU A 20 1.41 -6.44 -7.21
C GLU A 20 2.25 -7.64 -7.69
N GLN A 21 3.41 -7.90 -7.05
CA GLN A 21 4.36 -8.94 -7.44
C GLN A 21 4.75 -8.90 -8.93
N ASN A 22 4.66 -7.71 -9.52
CA ASN A 22 4.90 -7.46 -10.93
C ASN A 22 5.32 -5.99 -11.10
N VAL A 23 6.51 -5.77 -11.68
CA VAL A 23 7.09 -4.43 -11.81
C VAL A 23 6.26 -3.52 -12.71
N THR A 24 5.68 -4.05 -13.80
CA THR A 24 4.84 -3.27 -14.73
C THR A 24 3.55 -2.83 -14.05
N ARG A 25 2.86 -3.75 -13.36
CA ARG A 25 1.62 -3.41 -12.63
C ARG A 25 1.87 -2.45 -11.47
N ALA A 26 3.00 -2.60 -10.76
CA ALA A 26 3.41 -1.65 -9.73
C ALA A 26 3.66 -0.26 -10.33
N ALA A 27 4.31 -0.17 -11.50
CA ALA A 27 4.52 1.09 -12.20
C ALA A 27 3.20 1.76 -12.61
N GLU A 28 2.26 1.00 -13.15
CA GLU A 28 0.91 1.49 -13.48
C GLU A 28 0.20 2.03 -12.23
N ARG A 29 0.20 1.28 -11.13
CA ARG A 29 -0.42 1.66 -9.86
C ARG A 29 0.19 2.93 -9.25
N LEU A 30 1.49 3.12 -9.41
CA LEU A 30 2.22 4.28 -8.89
C LEU A 30 2.20 5.48 -9.86
N HIS A 31 1.60 5.32 -11.05
CA HIS A 31 1.67 6.31 -12.14
C HIS A 31 3.12 6.67 -12.52
N LEU A 32 4.01 5.68 -12.50
CA LEU A 32 5.42 5.80 -12.87
C LEU A 32 5.74 4.98 -14.11
N SER A 33 6.89 5.26 -14.74
CA SER A 33 7.40 4.40 -15.80
C SER A 33 8.00 3.12 -15.21
N GLN A 34 7.92 2.01 -15.94
CA GLN A 34 8.53 0.74 -15.54
C GLN A 34 10.05 0.84 -15.30
N PRO A 35 10.84 1.61 -16.09
CA PRO A 35 12.25 1.87 -15.78
C PRO A 35 12.46 2.60 -14.45
N ALA A 36 11.58 3.55 -14.09
CA ALA A 36 11.67 4.27 -12.81
C ALA A 36 11.46 3.33 -11.61
N VAL A 37 10.42 2.48 -11.67
CA VAL A 37 10.16 1.48 -10.62
C VAL A 37 11.28 0.44 -10.56
N SER A 38 11.82 0.01 -11.70
CA SER A 38 12.97 -0.90 -11.72
C SER A 38 14.20 -0.29 -11.06
N ALA A 39 14.48 1.00 -11.29
CA ALA A 39 15.59 1.70 -10.65
C ALA A 39 15.38 1.85 -9.13
N GLN A 40 14.15 2.12 -8.69
CA GLN A 40 13.78 2.15 -7.28
C GLN A 40 13.92 0.77 -6.63
N LEU A 41 13.52 -0.31 -7.29
CA LEU A 41 13.73 -1.69 -6.82
C LEU A 41 15.22 -2.00 -6.67
N SER A 42 16.10 -1.58 -7.59
CA SER A 42 17.54 -1.75 -7.42
C SER A 42 18.06 -1.04 -6.18
N ARG A 43 17.65 0.22 -5.94
CA ARG A 43 18.04 0.95 -4.72
C ARG A 43 17.51 0.30 -3.45
N LEU A 44 16.30 -0.24 -3.48
CA LEU A 44 15.72 -0.99 -2.36
C LEU A 44 16.53 -2.26 -2.08
N ARG A 45 16.98 -2.97 -3.11
CA ARG A 45 17.85 -4.15 -2.95
C ARG A 45 19.17 -3.79 -2.27
N ASP A 46 19.80 -2.69 -2.66
CA ASP A 46 21.04 -2.22 -2.04
C ASP A 46 20.81 -1.79 -0.58
N LEU A 47 19.69 -1.12 -0.30
CA LEU A 47 19.35 -0.62 1.04
C LEU A 47 19.10 -1.76 2.03
N PHE A 48 18.36 -2.78 1.59
CA PHE A 48 18.00 -3.92 2.42
C PHE A 48 19.00 -5.07 2.32
N ASP A 49 19.99 -5.01 1.43
CA ASP A 49 20.91 -6.11 1.14
C ASP A 49 20.13 -7.42 0.89
N ASP A 50 19.10 -7.36 0.06
CA ASP A 50 18.19 -8.46 -0.23
C ASP A 50 17.55 -8.29 -1.63
N PRO A 51 17.35 -9.36 -2.42
CA PRO A 51 16.70 -9.27 -3.73
C PRO A 51 15.26 -8.74 -3.70
N LEU A 52 14.58 -8.87 -2.56
CA LEU A 52 13.18 -8.54 -2.23
C LEU A 52 12.13 -9.25 -3.07
N LEU A 53 12.32 -9.29 -4.38
CA LEU A 53 11.49 -9.96 -5.37
C LEU A 53 12.39 -10.73 -6.34
N ILE A 54 12.08 -12.02 -6.50
CA ILE A 54 12.80 -12.95 -7.38
C ILE A 54 11.88 -13.34 -8.54
N PRO A 55 12.38 -13.32 -9.80
CA PRO A 55 11.58 -13.73 -10.95
C PRO A 55 11.22 -15.23 -10.90
N VAL A 56 9.98 -15.52 -11.26
CA VAL A 56 9.43 -16.89 -11.40
C VAL A 56 8.70 -17.02 -12.74
N GLN A 57 8.24 -18.23 -13.11
CA GLN A 57 7.57 -18.46 -14.41
C GLN A 57 6.39 -17.52 -14.69
N ARG A 58 5.71 -17.02 -13.65
CA ARG A 58 4.62 -16.04 -13.76
C ARG A 58 4.81 -14.90 -12.77
N GLY A 59 5.62 -13.92 -13.16
CA GLY A 59 5.82 -12.69 -12.39
C GLY A 59 6.98 -12.81 -11.41
N MET A 60 6.79 -12.30 -10.20
CA MET A 60 7.81 -12.25 -9.16
C MET A 60 7.29 -12.90 -7.88
N THR A 61 8.20 -13.37 -7.03
CA THR A 61 7.87 -13.87 -5.69
C THR A 61 8.72 -13.13 -4.65
N PRO A 62 8.13 -12.70 -3.53
CA PRO A 62 8.87 -12.05 -2.46
C PRO A 62 9.83 -13.00 -1.75
N THR A 63 10.94 -12.46 -1.26
CA THR A 63 11.85 -13.18 -0.35
C THR A 63 11.23 -13.31 1.04
N ALA A 64 11.79 -14.18 1.89
CA ALA A 64 11.37 -14.28 3.29
C ALA A 64 11.48 -12.93 4.02
N LYS A 65 12.59 -12.21 3.79
CA LYS A 65 12.80 -10.86 4.34
C LYS A 65 11.75 -9.87 3.86
N ALA A 66 11.41 -9.88 2.57
CA ALA A 66 10.37 -9.02 2.03
C ALA A 66 8.99 -9.28 2.65
N LEU A 67 8.68 -10.54 2.95
CA LEU A 67 7.45 -10.92 3.65
C LEU A 67 7.44 -10.40 5.10
N GLU A 68 8.55 -10.56 5.82
CA GLU A 68 8.70 -10.04 7.19
C GLU A 68 8.59 -8.50 7.26
N LEU A 69 9.00 -7.80 6.20
CA LEU A 69 8.93 -6.34 6.11
C LEU A 69 7.52 -5.82 5.80
N LEU A 70 6.61 -6.64 5.27
CA LEU A 70 5.34 -6.16 4.72
C LEU A 70 4.43 -5.53 5.79
N ASP A 71 4.22 -6.22 6.91
CA ASP A 71 3.37 -5.75 8.00
C ASP A 71 3.90 -4.48 8.69
N PRO A 72 5.18 -4.41 9.11
CA PRO A 72 5.71 -3.19 9.71
C PRO A 72 5.75 -2.02 8.71
N LEU A 73 6.00 -2.29 7.41
CA LEU A 73 5.96 -1.27 6.36
C LEU A 73 4.56 -0.65 6.22
N ARG A 74 3.52 -1.49 6.15
CA ARG A 74 2.13 -1.03 6.05
C ARG A 74 1.74 -0.18 7.25
N LEU A 75 2.04 -0.66 8.46
CA LEU A 75 1.72 0.07 9.69
C LEU A 75 2.40 1.45 9.72
N ALA A 76 3.66 1.54 9.31
CA ALA A 76 4.38 2.81 9.23
C ALA A 76 3.79 3.76 8.16
N LEU A 77 3.47 3.25 6.97
CA LEU A 77 2.87 4.04 5.90
C LEU A 77 1.46 4.52 6.28
N ASP A 78 0.68 3.70 6.97
CA ASP A 78 -0.65 4.07 7.45
C ASP A 78 -0.60 5.14 8.53
N GLN A 79 0.39 5.09 9.44
CA GLN A 79 0.64 6.19 10.38
C GLN A 79 0.98 7.50 9.65
N VAL A 80 1.85 7.45 8.65
CA VAL A 80 2.19 8.63 7.84
C VAL A 80 0.95 9.16 7.11
N ARG A 81 0.15 8.28 6.49
CA ARG A 81 -1.12 8.63 5.84
C ARG A 81 -2.09 9.27 6.82
N ALA A 82 -2.20 8.76 8.04
CA ALA A 82 -3.06 9.32 9.08
C ALA A 82 -2.60 10.73 9.48
N THR A 83 -1.31 10.94 9.73
CA THR A 83 -0.76 12.27 10.05
C THR A 83 -1.01 13.29 8.93
N LEU A 84 -0.91 12.88 7.67
CA LEU A 84 -1.21 13.74 6.52
C LEU A 84 -2.73 13.92 6.30
N GLY A 85 -3.52 12.92 6.69
CA GLY A 85 -4.97 12.84 6.52
C GLY A 85 -5.76 13.64 7.56
N GLU A 86 -5.19 13.94 8.73
CA GLU A 86 -5.82 14.73 9.80
C GLU A 86 -6.21 16.17 9.38
N HIS A 87 -5.87 16.60 8.16
CA HIS A 87 -6.35 17.86 7.59
C HIS A 87 -7.66 17.78 6.81
N ARG A 88 -8.29 16.59 6.68
CA ARG A 88 -9.69 16.49 6.21
C ARG A 88 -10.61 16.44 7.41
N HIS A 89 -11.09 17.60 7.84
CA HIS A 89 -12.19 17.71 8.79
C HIS A 89 -13.40 16.98 8.19
N PHE A 90 -13.73 15.78 8.69
CA PHE A 90 -14.93 15.07 8.31
C PHE A 90 -16.10 15.72 9.04
N ASP A 91 -16.88 16.50 8.30
CA ASP A 91 -18.13 17.07 8.78
C ASP A 91 -19.29 16.17 8.31
N PRO A 92 -19.87 15.32 9.18
CA PRO A 92 -20.94 14.40 8.80
C PRO A 92 -22.15 15.14 8.21
N ALA A 93 -22.38 16.39 8.61
CA ALA A 93 -23.51 17.18 8.13
C ALA A 93 -23.29 17.74 6.70
N LYS A 94 -22.04 17.75 6.20
CA LYS A 94 -21.69 18.24 4.86
C LYS A 94 -21.13 17.16 3.93
N ALA A 95 -20.89 15.96 4.45
CA ALA A 95 -20.34 14.87 3.67
C ALA A 95 -21.38 14.32 2.68
N SER A 96 -21.03 14.26 1.40
CA SER A 96 -21.79 13.54 0.38
C SER A 96 -20.95 12.36 -0.09
N LEU A 97 -21.40 11.15 0.23
CA LEU A 97 -20.67 9.91 -0.02
C LEU A 97 -21.63 8.73 -0.21
N THR A 98 -21.20 7.76 -1.01
CA THR A 98 -21.91 6.49 -1.22
C THR A 98 -21.22 5.40 -0.42
N ILE A 99 -21.95 4.76 0.50
CA ILE A 99 -21.45 3.64 1.31
C ILE A 99 -22.10 2.35 0.81
N ALA A 100 -21.29 1.33 0.55
CA ALA A 100 -21.77 -0.02 0.27
C ALA A 100 -21.67 -0.87 1.55
N ILE A 101 -22.80 -1.36 2.05
CA ILE A 101 -22.88 -2.19 3.25
C ILE A 101 -23.24 -3.62 2.83
N ALA A 102 -22.34 -4.57 3.04
CA ALA A 102 -22.63 -5.99 2.91
C ALA A 102 -23.04 -6.53 4.29
N CYS A 103 -24.25 -7.07 4.41
CA CYS A 103 -24.77 -7.59 5.68
C CYS A 103 -25.70 -8.78 5.46
N THR A 104 -25.99 -9.51 6.53
CA THR A 104 -27.00 -10.57 6.55
C THR A 104 -28.40 -9.98 6.71
N ASP A 105 -29.43 -10.73 6.32
CA ASP A 105 -30.83 -10.28 6.35
C ASP A 105 -31.25 -9.71 7.73
N TYR A 106 -30.81 -10.35 8.82
CA TYR A 106 -31.06 -9.89 10.19
C TYR A 106 -30.45 -8.51 10.48
N LEU A 107 -29.21 -8.26 10.05
CA LEU A 107 -28.56 -6.96 10.24
C LEU A 107 -29.15 -5.89 9.32
N GLN A 108 -29.65 -6.28 8.15
CA GLN A 108 -30.38 -5.36 7.28
C GLN A 108 -31.62 -4.80 7.97
N GLU A 109 -32.39 -5.67 8.64
CA GLU A 109 -33.64 -5.29 9.32
C GLU A 109 -33.38 -4.45 10.58
N VAL A 110 -32.44 -4.87 11.43
CA VAL A 110 -32.19 -4.19 12.71
C VAL A 110 -31.38 -2.90 12.56
N LEU A 111 -30.47 -2.82 11.58
CA LEU A 111 -29.46 -1.76 11.53
C LEU A 111 -29.48 -0.93 10.25
N VAL A 112 -29.71 -1.53 9.08
CA VAL A 112 -29.66 -0.79 7.80
C VAL A 112 -30.95 -0.02 7.55
N GLN A 113 -32.12 -0.62 7.83
CA GLN A 113 -33.41 0.07 7.66
C GLN A 113 -33.53 1.36 8.49
N PRO A 114 -33.15 1.41 9.78
CA PRO A 114 -33.21 2.64 10.57
C PRO A 114 -32.18 3.71 10.17
N LEU A 115 -31.17 3.35 9.37
CA LEU A 115 -30.07 4.24 8.99
C LEU A 115 -30.37 5.10 7.75
N VAL A 116 -31.42 4.75 6.99
CA VAL A 116 -31.83 5.39 5.73
C VAL A 116 -33.07 6.24 5.94
#